data_AF-A0A653C1D0-F1
#
_entry.id   AF-A0A653C1D0-F1
#
_cell.length_a   1.000
_cell.length_b   1.000
_cell.length_c   1.000
_cell.angle_alpha   90.00
_cell.angle_beta   90.00
_cell.angle_gamma   90.00
#
_symmetry.space_group_name_H-M   'P 1'
#
loop_
_entity.id
_entity.type
_entity.pdbx_description
1 polymer ?
#
loop_
_entity_poly.entity_id
_entity_poly.type
_entity_poly.pdbx_seq_one_letter_code
_entity_poly.pdbx_strand_id
1 'polypeptide(L)'
;MFYMKHDIKMIFEQMETFFWIPKLEENGQSYNKFAESRKLVRKTTYLYILTTCGALSLYVTTPLIKNGKNLIFTMYKPTWIPFELLFLFQMYIGVTHLACGMLAFDMMFMTILTYTRVQFEILNKELKGIFDAELSNEKALQRFKSRMRACIEHHDFLMRHSATISSTFSVTVGAFFVTVFVCDTLETYRIVNATELLIILKSFVFVTAGVVAMSSMCYFIPAQLLTDEASNVCENIYSSKWYNHMELAKPLIMIVARSHDLVEIKPCGIWELNLKTGLTVVKSMVSYATFLKTVESAT
;
A
#
# COMPACT_ATOMS: atom_id res chain seq x y z
N MET A 1 10.82 -10.17 7.87
CA MET A 1 9.60 -11.00 7.93
C MET A 1 9.53 -11.90 9.17
N PHE A 2 10.61 -12.60 9.56
CA PHE A 2 10.60 -13.52 10.72
C PHE A 2 10.19 -12.89 12.06
N TYR A 3 10.61 -11.65 12.35
CA TYR A 3 10.26 -10.96 13.60
C TYR A 3 8.79 -10.54 13.72
N MET A 4 8.08 -10.37 12.60
CA MET A 4 6.66 -9.95 12.58
C MET A 4 5.70 -11.12 12.32
N LYS A 5 6.20 -12.37 12.32
CA LYS A 5 5.42 -13.55 11.91
C LYS A 5 4.14 -13.71 12.72
N HIS A 6 4.23 -13.51 14.04
CA HIS A 6 3.09 -13.62 14.94
C HIS A 6 2.03 -12.55 14.63
N ASP A 7 2.46 -11.29 14.51
CA ASP A 7 1.53 -10.18 14.32
C ASP A 7 0.89 -10.20 12.93
N ILE A 8 1.63 -10.59 11.89
CA ILE A 8 1.10 -10.81 10.55
C ILE A 8 0.06 -11.94 10.56
N LYS A 9 0.34 -13.05 11.26
CA LYS A 9 -0.62 -14.15 11.40
C LYS A 9 -1.89 -13.69 12.11
N MET A 10 -1.75 -12.91 13.18
CA MET A 10 -2.88 -12.32 13.90
C MET A 10 -3.72 -11.40 12.99
N ILE A 11 -3.08 -10.57 12.17
CA ILE A 11 -3.79 -9.73 11.17
C ILE A 11 -4.60 -10.60 10.22
N PHE A 12 -4.02 -11.66 9.67
CA PHE A 12 -4.76 -12.56 8.77
C PHE A 12 -5.90 -13.30 9.47
N GLU A 13 -5.69 -13.79 10.69
CA GLU A 13 -6.73 -14.43 11.48
C GLU A 13 -7.88 -13.46 11.78
N GLN A 14 -7.57 -12.19 12.09
CA GLN A 14 -8.56 -11.13 12.27
C GLN A 14 -9.36 -10.87 10.98
N MET A 15 -8.67 -10.81 9.83
CA MET A 15 -9.32 -10.64 8.54
C MET A 15 -10.25 -11.83 8.22
N GLU A 16 -9.85 -13.05 8.53
CA GLU A 16 -10.66 -14.25 8.26
C GLU A 16 -11.91 -14.33 9.17
N THR A 17 -11.77 -13.96 10.43
CA THR A 17 -12.84 -14.13 11.43
C THR A 17 -13.82 -12.96 11.52
N PHE A 18 -13.34 -11.71 11.39
CA PHE A 18 -14.15 -10.52 11.68
C PHE A 18 -14.56 -9.72 10.43
N PHE A 19 -13.97 -9.99 9.26
CA PHE A 19 -14.40 -9.29 8.05
C PHE A 19 -15.78 -9.75 7.64
N TRP A 20 -16.64 -8.77 7.36
CA TRP A 20 -17.96 -9.03 6.84
C TRP A 20 -17.85 -9.62 5.44
N ILE A 21 -18.44 -10.80 5.29
CA ILE A 21 -18.61 -11.45 4.01
C ILE A 21 -19.79 -10.75 3.32
N PRO A 22 -19.62 -10.17 2.12
CA PRO A 22 -20.74 -9.64 1.37
C PRO A 22 -21.74 -10.77 1.13
N LYS A 23 -23.03 -10.50 1.38
CA LYS A 23 -24.07 -11.49 1.05
C LYS A 23 -23.93 -11.84 -0.43
N LEU A 24 -23.72 -13.13 -0.71
CA LEU A 24 -23.52 -13.74 -2.03
C LEU A 24 -24.80 -13.73 -2.89
N GLU A 25 -25.53 -12.62 -2.91
CA GLU A 25 -26.45 -12.38 -4.01
C GLU A 25 -25.57 -11.90 -5.16
N GLU A 26 -25.46 -12.68 -6.24
CA GLU A 26 -24.61 -12.42 -7.41
C GLU A 26 -24.83 -11.04 -8.08
N ASN A 27 -25.85 -10.28 -7.65
CA ASN A 27 -26.17 -8.92 -8.10
C ASN A 27 -26.07 -7.84 -7.00
N GLY A 28 -25.53 -8.16 -5.82
CA GLY A 28 -25.38 -7.23 -4.72
C GLY A 28 -24.26 -6.20 -4.96
N GLN A 29 -24.54 -4.91 -4.75
CA GLN A 29 -23.57 -3.82 -4.90
C GLN A 29 -22.28 -4.00 -4.07
N SER A 30 -22.27 -4.84 -3.04
CA SER A 30 -21.08 -5.14 -2.23
C SER A 30 -20.21 -6.21 -2.89
N TYR A 31 -20.78 -7.24 -3.53
CA TYR A 31 -20.02 -8.27 -4.25
C TYR A 31 -19.23 -7.68 -5.43
N ASN A 32 -19.88 -6.81 -6.21
CA ASN A 32 -19.24 -6.12 -7.34
C ASN A 32 -18.01 -5.31 -6.90
N LYS A 33 -18.03 -4.70 -5.71
CA LYS A 33 -16.90 -3.93 -5.19
C LYS A 33 -15.72 -4.77 -4.74
N PHE A 34 -15.96 -5.96 -4.18
CA PHE A 34 -14.86 -6.92 -3.95
C PHE A 34 -14.26 -7.40 -5.27
N ALA A 35 -15.11 -7.63 -6.29
CA ALA A 35 -14.63 -8.01 -7.61
C ALA A 35 -13.80 -6.89 -8.27
N GLU A 36 -14.22 -5.62 -8.13
CA GLU A 36 -13.46 -4.44 -8.58
C GLU A 36 -12.14 -4.29 -7.84
N SER A 37 -12.14 -4.40 -6.51
CA SER A 37 -10.93 -4.33 -5.69
C SER A 37 -9.94 -5.45 -6.04
N ARG A 38 -10.44 -6.66 -6.29
CA ARG A 38 -9.63 -7.79 -6.77
C ARG A 38 -9.04 -7.52 -8.17
N LYS A 39 -9.84 -6.94 -9.08
CA LYS A 39 -9.36 -6.54 -10.42
C LYS A 39 -8.29 -5.46 -10.32
N LEU A 40 -8.45 -4.48 -9.42
CA LEU A 40 -7.47 -3.43 -9.16
C LEU A 40 -6.16 -4.02 -8.65
N VAL A 41 -6.19 -4.82 -7.58
CA VAL A 41 -5.00 -5.49 -7.02
C VAL A 41 -4.30 -6.28 -8.11
N ARG A 42 -5.04 -7.10 -8.89
CA ARG A 42 -4.47 -7.90 -9.98
C ARG A 42 -3.83 -7.05 -11.08
N LYS A 43 -4.48 -5.95 -11.50
CA LYS A 43 -3.94 -5.03 -12.51
C LYS A 43 -2.65 -4.38 -11.99
N THR A 44 -2.63 -3.95 -10.73
CA THR A 44 -1.44 -3.40 -10.08
C THR A 44 -0.33 -4.43 -10.00
N THR A 45 -0.62 -5.69 -9.66
CA THR A 45 0.38 -6.78 -9.69
C THR A 45 1.00 -6.94 -11.06
N TYR A 46 0.19 -6.99 -12.14
CA TYR A 46 0.72 -7.13 -13.49
C TYR A 46 1.58 -5.94 -13.90
N LEU A 47 1.16 -4.71 -13.55
CA LEU A 47 1.94 -3.50 -13.83
C LEU A 47 3.26 -3.49 -13.05
N TYR A 48 3.25 -3.91 -11.79
CA TYR A 48 4.44 -4.05 -10.95
C TYR A 48 5.40 -5.09 -11.53
N ILE A 49 4.90 -6.27 -11.91
CA ILE A 49 5.72 -7.31 -12.56
C ILE A 49 6.32 -6.77 -13.86
N LEU A 50 5.52 -6.12 -14.70
CA LEU A 50 5.99 -5.58 -15.99
C LEU A 50 7.12 -4.57 -15.80
N THR A 51 6.95 -3.62 -14.88
CA THR A 51 7.95 -2.56 -14.63
C THR A 51 9.22 -3.11 -14.01
N THR A 52 9.11 -4.03 -13.04
CA THR A 52 10.29 -4.61 -12.37
C THR A 52 11.03 -5.62 -13.23
N CYS A 53 10.33 -6.45 -14.01
CA CYS A 53 10.95 -7.30 -15.03
C CYS A 53 11.65 -6.45 -16.11
N GLY A 54 11.04 -5.35 -16.52
CA GLY A 54 11.66 -4.39 -17.44
C GLY A 54 12.96 -3.82 -16.88
N ALA A 55 12.96 -3.38 -15.61
CA ALA A 55 14.16 -2.90 -14.94
C ALA A 55 15.24 -4.00 -14.87
N LEU A 56 14.91 -5.20 -14.40
CA LEU A 56 15.85 -6.32 -14.34
C LEU A 56 16.46 -6.65 -15.71
N SER A 57 15.64 -6.65 -16.76
CA SER A 57 16.11 -6.95 -18.12
C SER A 57 17.18 -5.98 -18.58
N LEU A 58 17.06 -4.68 -18.24
CA LEU A 58 18.06 -3.66 -18.57
C LEU A 58 19.34 -3.83 -17.74
N TYR A 59 19.21 -4.20 -16.47
CA TYR A 59 20.37 -4.48 -15.61
C TYR A 59 21.16 -5.71 -16.05
N VAL A 60 20.50 -6.72 -16.60
CA VAL A 60 21.14 -7.94 -17.13
C VAL A 60 21.77 -7.70 -18.50
N THR A 61 21.09 -6.96 -19.38
CA THR A 61 21.54 -6.76 -20.77
C THR A 61 22.67 -5.73 -20.88
N THR A 62 22.69 -4.69 -20.05
CA THR A 62 23.74 -3.66 -20.05
C THR A 62 25.17 -4.22 -19.98
N PRO A 63 25.52 -5.12 -19.03
CA PRO A 63 26.86 -5.71 -18.97
C PRO A 63 27.18 -6.67 -20.13
N LEU A 64 26.17 -7.25 -20.80
CA LEU A 64 26.37 -8.11 -21.96
C LEU A 64 26.68 -7.29 -23.23
N ILE A 65 26.13 -6.08 -23.32
CA ILE A 65 26.32 -5.18 -24.48
C ILE A 65 27.64 -4.41 -24.36
N LYS A 66 28.03 -3.98 -23.15
CA LYS A 66 29.33 -3.33 -22.93
C LYS A 66 30.44 -4.38 -23.00
N ASN A 67 31.30 -4.31 -24.00
CA ASN A 67 32.49 -5.17 -24.13
C ASN A 67 33.34 -5.14 -22.86
N GLY A 68 33.19 -6.15 -22.02
CA GLY A 68 33.88 -6.30 -20.73
C GLY A 68 33.17 -7.35 -19.87
N LYS A 69 33.92 -8.15 -19.11
CA LYS A 69 33.36 -9.12 -18.14
C LYS A 69 32.82 -8.41 -16.90
N ASN A 70 31.88 -7.50 -17.12
CA ASN A 70 31.25 -6.71 -16.07
C ASN A 70 30.14 -7.53 -15.42
N LEU A 71 30.20 -7.65 -14.09
CA LEU A 71 29.13 -8.28 -13.31
C LEU A 71 27.93 -7.33 -13.19
N ILE A 72 26.74 -7.88 -12.92
CA ILE A 72 25.50 -7.10 -12.76
C ILE A 72 25.62 -6.17 -11.54
N PHE A 73 26.14 -6.73 -10.45
CA PHE A 73 26.55 -5.98 -9.28
C PHE A 73 28.07 -5.96 -9.21
N THR A 74 28.64 -4.75 -9.12
CA THR A 74 30.09 -4.58 -9.01
C THR A 74 30.56 -5.15 -7.67
N MET A 75 31.23 -6.29 -7.73
CA MET A 75 31.78 -6.97 -6.55
C MET A 75 33.18 -7.51 -6.86
N TYR A 76 33.96 -7.76 -5.81
CA TYR A 76 35.21 -8.48 -5.94
C TYR A 76 34.93 -9.88 -6.50
N LYS A 77 35.62 -10.22 -7.58
CA LYS A 77 35.58 -11.54 -8.20
C LYS A 77 36.81 -12.34 -7.75
N PRO A 78 36.63 -13.44 -6.99
CA PRO A 78 37.74 -14.34 -6.69
C PRO A 78 38.29 -14.99 -7.97
N THR A 79 39.61 -15.18 -8.04
CA THR A 79 40.31 -15.71 -9.22
C THR A 79 39.89 -17.13 -9.61
N TRP A 80 39.40 -17.91 -8.64
CA TRP A 80 39.00 -19.31 -8.82
C TRP A 80 37.58 -19.49 -9.36
N ILE A 81 36.74 -18.44 -9.42
CA ILE A 81 35.36 -18.54 -9.91
C ILE A 81 35.28 -18.10 -11.38
N PRO A 82 34.73 -18.91 -12.29
CA PRO A 82 34.41 -18.47 -13.65
C PRO A 82 33.46 -17.28 -13.67
N PHE A 83 33.58 -16.39 -14.66
CA PHE A 83 32.72 -15.19 -14.74
C PHE A 83 31.24 -15.58 -14.91
N GLU A 84 31.01 -16.58 -15.75
CA GLU A 84 29.73 -17.09 -16.18
C GLU A 84 28.95 -17.66 -14.99
N LEU A 85 29.64 -18.39 -14.10
CA LEU A 85 29.03 -18.93 -12.88
C LEU A 85 28.61 -17.81 -11.92
N LEU A 86 29.48 -16.82 -11.70
CA LEU A 86 29.18 -15.71 -10.80
C LEU A 86 28.06 -14.81 -11.35
N PHE A 87 28.02 -14.61 -12.67
CA PHE A 87 26.96 -13.87 -13.34
C PHE A 87 25.60 -14.56 -13.18
N LEU A 88 25.52 -15.87 -13.41
CA LEU A 88 24.30 -16.67 -13.22
C LEU A 88 23.84 -16.67 -11.75
N PHE A 89 24.79 -16.73 -10.82
CA PHE A 89 24.48 -16.64 -9.39
C PHE A 89 23.87 -15.28 -9.01
N GLN A 90 24.43 -14.17 -9.51
CA GLN A 90 23.87 -12.83 -9.29
C GLN A 90 22.48 -12.69 -9.92
N MET A 91 22.26 -13.23 -11.13
CA MET A 91 20.94 -13.26 -11.76
C MET A 91 19.91 -13.99 -10.89
N TYR A 92 20.27 -15.19 -10.42
CA TYR A 92 19.41 -16.01 -9.59
C TYR A 92 19.03 -15.27 -8.30
N ILE A 93 20.01 -14.73 -7.58
CA ILE A 93 19.75 -13.96 -6.35
C ILE A 93 18.87 -12.74 -6.63
N GLY A 94 19.16 -11.97 -7.68
CA GLY A 94 18.40 -10.77 -8.02
C GLY A 94 16.93 -11.08 -8.30
N VAL A 95 16.66 -12.11 -9.10
CA VAL A 95 15.30 -12.56 -9.43
C VAL A 95 14.58 -13.09 -8.19
N THR A 96 15.23 -13.95 -7.40
CA THR A 96 14.61 -14.52 -6.20
C THR A 96 14.34 -13.44 -5.14
N HIS A 97 15.25 -12.50 -4.94
CA HIS A 97 15.06 -11.40 -3.98
C HIS A 97 13.89 -10.48 -4.40
N LEU A 98 13.81 -10.13 -5.69
CA LEU A 98 12.70 -9.32 -6.20
C LEU A 98 11.35 -10.05 -6.06
N ALA A 99 11.27 -11.29 -6.54
CA ALA A 99 10.00 -12.02 -6.60
C ALA A 99 9.51 -12.47 -5.22
N CYS A 100 10.37 -13.09 -4.42
CA CYS A 100 9.99 -13.68 -3.13
C CYS A 100 10.11 -12.70 -1.96
N GLY A 101 10.95 -11.67 -2.09
CA GLY A 101 11.14 -10.66 -1.05
C GLY A 101 10.24 -9.45 -1.26
N MET A 102 10.60 -8.61 -2.25
CA MET A 102 9.99 -7.29 -2.44
C MET A 102 8.53 -7.39 -2.91
N LEU A 103 8.29 -8.09 -4.03
CA LEU A 103 6.97 -8.17 -4.64
C LEU A 103 5.95 -8.84 -3.71
N ALA A 104 6.34 -9.95 -3.08
CA ALA A 104 5.45 -10.67 -2.17
C ALA A 104 5.02 -9.79 -0.98
N PHE A 105 5.95 -9.05 -0.38
CA PHE A 105 5.65 -8.17 0.74
C PHE A 105 4.78 -6.97 0.33
N ASP A 106 5.15 -6.28 -0.75
CA ASP A 106 4.42 -5.11 -1.24
C ASP A 106 2.97 -5.47 -1.61
N MET A 107 2.78 -6.60 -2.29
CA MET A 107 1.45 -7.07 -2.66
C MET A 107 0.63 -7.51 -1.44
N MET A 108 1.25 -8.14 -0.45
CA MET A 108 0.59 -8.50 0.80
C MET A 108 0.10 -7.24 1.53
N PHE A 109 0.98 -6.25 1.70
CA PHE A 109 0.65 -5.00 2.38
C PHE A 109 -0.46 -4.23 1.65
N MET A 110 -0.33 -4.07 0.32
CA MET A 110 -1.37 -3.46 -0.51
C MET A 110 -2.72 -4.18 -0.36
N THR A 111 -2.72 -5.52 -0.33
CA THR A 111 -3.93 -6.32 -0.19
C THR A 111 -4.59 -6.09 1.16
N ILE A 112 -3.83 -6.10 2.26
CA ILE A 112 -4.37 -5.84 3.60
C ILE A 112 -5.04 -4.46 3.65
N LEU A 113 -4.39 -3.41 3.16
CA LEU A 113 -4.97 -2.06 3.12
C LEU A 113 -6.23 -1.99 2.25
N THR A 114 -6.18 -2.57 1.05
CA THR A 114 -7.30 -2.55 0.10
C THR A 114 -8.52 -3.27 0.67
N TYR A 115 -8.34 -4.44 1.28
CA TYR A 115 -9.45 -5.18 1.87
C TYR A 115 -9.99 -4.51 3.14
N THR A 116 -9.13 -3.89 3.94
CA THR A 116 -9.57 -3.07 5.09
C THR A 116 -10.40 -1.88 4.64
N ARG A 117 -10.01 -1.19 3.55
CA ARG A 117 -10.81 -0.13 2.92
C ARG A 117 -12.19 -0.66 2.52
N VAL A 118 -12.24 -1.82 1.86
CA VAL A 118 -13.52 -2.41 1.44
C VAL A 118 -14.44 -2.68 2.64
N GLN A 119 -13.89 -3.08 3.80
CA GLN A 119 -14.69 -3.24 5.01
C GLN A 119 -15.26 -1.91 5.52
N PHE A 120 -14.46 -0.84 5.55
CA PHE A 120 -14.97 0.52 5.85
C PHE A 120 -16.07 0.94 4.88
N GLU A 121 -15.91 0.64 3.59
CA GLU A 121 -16.90 0.97 2.58
C GLU A 121 -18.22 0.20 2.76
N ILE A 122 -18.18 -1.08 3.15
CA ILE A 122 -19.39 -1.86 3.48
C ILE A 122 -20.07 -1.26 4.72
N LEU A 123 -19.29 -0.96 5.75
CA LEU A 123 -19.79 -0.30 6.96
C LEU A 123 -20.46 1.03 6.63
N ASN A 124 -19.82 1.87 5.81
CA ASN A 124 -20.35 3.16 5.35
C ASN A 124 -21.71 3.02 4.67
N LYS A 125 -21.86 2.03 3.80
CA LYS A 125 -23.15 1.74 3.14
C LYS A 125 -24.22 1.29 4.14
N GLU A 126 -23.87 0.39 5.06
CA GLU A 126 -24.82 -0.08 6.08
C GLU A 126 -25.25 1.04 7.02
N LEU A 127 -24.33 1.91 7.44
CA LEU A 127 -24.60 3.09 8.25
C LEU A 127 -25.49 4.09 7.52
N LYS A 128 -25.21 4.37 6.24
CA LYS A 128 -26.03 5.28 5.42
C LYS A 128 -27.47 4.80 5.29
N GLY A 129 -27.67 3.49 5.07
CA GLY A 129 -28.97 2.86 4.90
C GLY A 129 -29.60 2.34 6.20
N ILE A 130 -29.09 2.70 7.37
CA ILE A 130 -29.53 2.09 8.64
C ILE A 130 -30.98 2.43 9.00
N PHE A 131 -31.45 3.63 8.59
CA PHE A 131 -32.81 4.14 8.80
C PHE A 131 -33.74 4.01 7.60
N ASP A 132 -33.34 3.32 6.53
CA ASP A 132 -34.21 3.18 5.35
C ASP A 132 -35.36 2.17 5.53
N ALA A 133 -35.27 1.30 6.54
CA ALA A 133 -36.32 0.35 6.86
C ALA A 133 -37.32 0.94 7.87
N GLU A 134 -38.62 0.72 7.64
CA GLU A 134 -39.67 1.16 8.56
C GLU A 134 -39.57 0.47 9.93
N LEU A 135 -39.62 1.27 11.00
CA LEU A 135 -39.58 0.86 12.40
C LEU A 135 -40.98 0.61 12.97
N SER A 136 -41.86 -0.01 12.18
CA SER A 136 -43.30 -0.11 12.49
C SER A 136 -43.66 -1.08 13.62
N ASN A 137 -42.87 -2.15 13.80
CA ASN A 137 -43.15 -3.22 14.76
C ASN A 137 -41.93 -3.55 15.65
N GLU A 138 -42.18 -4.18 16.80
CA GLU A 138 -41.12 -4.57 17.75
C GLU A 138 -40.03 -5.45 17.11
N LYS A 139 -40.41 -6.37 16.20
CA LYS A 139 -39.44 -7.19 15.44
C LYS A 139 -38.53 -6.35 14.54
N ALA A 140 -39.07 -5.29 13.92
CA ALA A 140 -38.29 -4.37 13.10
C ALA A 140 -37.32 -3.54 13.95
N LEU A 141 -37.77 -3.08 15.13
CA LEU A 141 -36.93 -2.39 16.11
C LEU A 141 -35.80 -3.28 16.64
N GLN A 142 -36.07 -4.55 16.94
CA GLN A 142 -35.02 -5.50 17.36
C GLN A 142 -34.00 -5.74 16.25
N ARG A 143 -34.46 -5.90 14.99
CA ARG A 143 -33.56 -6.03 13.83
C ARG A 143 -32.71 -4.78 13.62
N PHE A 144 -33.29 -3.59 13.77
CA PHE A 144 -32.56 -2.33 13.73
C PHE A 144 -31.48 -2.27 14.81
N LYS A 145 -31.83 -2.55 16.08
CA LYS A 145 -30.87 -2.55 17.19
C LYS A 145 -29.73 -3.55 16.97
N SER A 146 -30.04 -4.73 16.43
CA SER A 146 -29.02 -5.73 16.08
C SER A 146 -28.09 -5.24 14.98
N ARG A 147 -28.60 -4.61 13.92
CA ARG A 147 -27.78 -4.02 12.83
C ARG A 147 -26.91 -2.89 13.34
N MET A 148 -27.47 -1.99 14.15
CA MET A 148 -26.75 -0.89 14.78
C MET A 148 -25.61 -1.41 15.65
N ARG A 149 -25.87 -2.40 16.50
CA ARG A 149 -24.83 -3.04 17.32
C ARG A 149 -23.71 -3.62 16.46
N ALA A 150 -24.06 -4.36 15.41
CA ALA A 150 -23.06 -4.92 14.50
C ALA A 150 -22.20 -3.83 13.84
N CYS A 151 -22.79 -2.71 13.39
CA CYS A 151 -22.05 -1.59 12.83
C CYS A 151 -21.08 -0.96 13.84
N ILE A 152 -21.51 -0.79 15.10
CA ILE A 152 -20.65 -0.25 16.17
C ILE A 152 -19.47 -1.17 16.44
N GLU A 153 -19.74 -2.47 16.61
CA GLU A 153 -18.71 -3.47 16.88
C GLU A 153 -17.71 -3.57 15.72
N HIS A 154 -18.20 -3.53 14.48
CA HIS A 154 -17.36 -3.61 13.29
C HIS A 154 -16.55 -2.33 13.08
N HIS A 155 -17.13 -1.14 13.28
CA HIS A 155 -16.39 0.12 13.26
C HIS A 155 -15.23 0.09 14.26
N ASP A 156 -15.52 -0.30 15.50
CA ASP A 156 -14.50 -0.34 16.55
C ASP A 156 -13.41 -1.40 16.25
N PHE A 157 -13.79 -2.54 15.69
CA PHE A 157 -12.85 -3.52 15.17
C PHE A 157 -11.94 -2.92 14.08
N LEU A 158 -12.51 -2.25 13.06
CA LEU A 158 -11.74 -1.70 11.95
C LEU A 158 -10.77 -0.59 12.38
N MET A 159 -11.17 0.23 13.36
CA MET A 159 -10.29 1.21 14.00
C MET A 159 -9.10 0.54 14.68
N ARG A 160 -9.36 -0.50 15.49
CA ARG A 160 -8.30 -1.27 16.18
C ARG A 160 -7.42 -2.04 15.19
N HIS A 161 -8.01 -2.61 14.14
CA HIS A 161 -7.30 -3.34 13.10
C HIS A 161 -6.35 -2.43 12.33
N SER A 162 -6.81 -1.23 11.92
CA SER A 162 -5.97 -0.24 11.24
C SER A 162 -4.81 0.25 12.13
N ALA A 163 -5.06 0.47 13.42
CA ALA A 163 -4.00 0.79 14.37
C ALA A 163 -2.97 -0.35 14.52
N THR A 164 -3.45 -1.59 14.52
CA THR A 164 -2.59 -2.79 14.55
C THR A 164 -1.71 -2.85 13.29
N ILE A 165 -2.28 -2.68 12.09
CA ILE A 165 -1.55 -2.62 10.82
C ILE A 165 -0.47 -1.53 10.89
N SER A 166 -0.85 -0.33 11.33
CA SER A 166 0.04 0.83 11.45
C SER A 166 1.23 0.52 12.37
N SER A 167 0.99 -0.05 13.55
CA SER A 167 2.04 -0.41 14.51
C SER A 167 2.94 -1.56 14.03
N THR A 168 2.36 -2.64 13.49
CA THR A 168 3.10 -3.84 13.04
C THR A 168 4.05 -3.50 11.91
N PHE A 169 3.58 -2.75 10.91
CA PHE A 169 4.37 -2.45 9.72
C PHE A 169 5.19 -1.15 9.84
N SER A 170 5.04 -0.39 10.93
CA SER A 170 5.62 0.94 11.12
C SER A 170 7.12 1.01 10.78
N VAL A 171 7.93 0.17 11.42
CA VAL A 171 9.39 0.16 11.26
C VAL A 171 9.80 -0.41 9.90
N THR A 172 9.13 -1.48 9.45
CA THR A 172 9.46 -2.15 8.18
C THR A 172 9.21 -1.24 6.99
N VAL A 173 8.05 -0.57 6.96
CA VAL A 173 7.69 0.37 5.90
C VAL A 173 8.56 1.62 5.97
N GLY A 174 8.88 2.10 7.17
CA GLY A 174 9.82 3.22 7.35
C GLY A 174 11.21 2.92 6.78
N ALA A 175 11.80 1.78 7.13
CA ALA A 175 13.10 1.35 6.61
C ALA A 175 13.09 1.16 5.09
N PHE A 176 12.00 0.62 4.55
CA PHE A 176 11.78 0.51 3.10
C PHE A 176 11.83 1.88 2.42
N PHE A 177 11.07 2.86 2.91
CA PHE A 177 11.05 4.19 2.30
C PHE A 177 12.38 4.94 2.39
N VAL A 178 13.12 4.80 3.50
CA VAL A 178 14.47 5.37 3.61
C VAL A 178 15.39 4.74 2.55
N THR A 179 15.32 3.42 2.38
CA THR A 179 16.13 2.70 1.39
C THR A 179 15.80 3.14 -0.03
N VAL A 180 14.51 3.17 -0.39
CA VAL A 180 14.04 3.60 -1.72
C VAL A 180 14.43 5.06 -1.98
N PHE A 181 14.27 5.94 -0.99
CA PHE A 181 14.65 7.35 -1.12
C PHE A 181 16.13 7.54 -1.44
N VAL A 182 17.03 6.83 -0.74
CA VAL A 182 18.48 6.90 -0.99
C VAL A 182 18.81 6.34 -2.37
N CYS A 183 18.29 5.15 -2.70
CA CYS A 183 18.52 4.50 -3.99
C CYS A 183 18.06 5.36 -5.17
N ASP A 184 16.83 5.88 -5.10
CA ASP A 184 16.26 6.66 -6.20
C ASP A 184 16.92 8.05 -6.30
N THR A 185 17.39 8.63 -5.19
CA THR A 185 18.19 9.88 -5.24
C THR A 185 19.51 9.67 -5.97
N LEU A 186 20.21 8.57 -5.68
CA LEU A 186 21.47 8.21 -6.35
C LEU A 186 21.25 7.91 -7.83
N GLU A 187 20.22 7.15 -8.19
CA GLU A 187 19.90 6.86 -9.60
C GLU A 187 19.43 8.12 -10.34
N THR A 188 18.70 9.01 -9.68
CA THR A 188 18.36 10.32 -10.25
C THR A 188 19.62 11.16 -10.48
N TYR A 189 20.56 11.19 -9.55
CA TYR A 189 21.85 11.85 -9.75
C TYR A 189 22.61 11.28 -10.96
N ARG A 190 22.61 9.95 -11.13
CA ARG A 190 23.19 9.29 -12.32
C ARG A 190 22.52 9.73 -13.61
N ILE A 191 21.19 9.90 -13.63
CA ILE A 191 20.46 10.41 -14.82
C ILE A 191 20.96 11.81 -15.20
N VAL A 192 21.15 12.69 -14.21
CA VAL A 192 21.50 14.09 -14.47
C VAL A 192 22.98 14.27 -14.89
N ASN A 193 23.85 13.31 -14.55
CA ASN A 193 25.28 13.34 -14.87
C ASN A 193 25.71 12.42 -16.03
N ALA A 194 24.91 11.41 -16.38
CA ALA A 194 25.27 10.47 -17.44
C ALA A 194 25.18 11.12 -18.83
N THR A 195 26.17 10.82 -19.68
CA THR A 195 26.18 11.19 -21.11
C THR A 195 25.75 10.02 -22.01
N GLU A 196 25.90 8.79 -21.54
CA GLU A 196 25.51 7.59 -22.29
C GLU A 196 24.01 7.30 -22.17
N LEU A 197 23.32 7.20 -23.31
CA LEU A 197 21.87 6.92 -23.38
C LEU A 197 21.47 5.64 -22.65
N LEU A 198 22.28 4.57 -22.74
CA LEU A 198 21.97 3.29 -22.09
C LEU A 198 21.97 3.41 -20.55
N ILE A 199 22.88 4.21 -19.99
CA ILE A 199 22.95 4.46 -18.55
C ILE A 199 21.74 5.30 -18.11
N ILE A 200 21.40 6.33 -18.88
CA ILE A 200 20.22 7.17 -18.63
C ILE A 200 18.96 6.32 -18.63
N LEU A 201 18.74 5.51 -19.67
CA LEU A 201 17.56 4.67 -19.81
C LEU A 201 17.43 3.66 -18.65
N LYS A 202 18.53 2.98 -18.30
CA LYS A 202 18.54 2.03 -17.19
C LYS A 202 18.17 2.69 -15.86
N SER A 203 18.78 3.84 -15.56
CA SER A 203 18.56 4.57 -14.30
C SER A 203 17.14 5.16 -14.25
N PHE A 204 16.65 5.67 -15.38
CA PHE A 204 15.28 6.19 -15.50
C PHE A 204 14.21 5.11 -15.28
N VAL A 205 14.39 3.92 -15.87
CA VAL A 205 13.45 2.80 -15.66
C VAL A 205 13.48 2.32 -14.21
N PHE A 206 14.65 2.32 -13.57
CA PHE A 206 14.78 2.00 -12.14
C PHE A 206 13.98 2.98 -11.27
N VAL A 207 14.22 4.28 -11.41
CA VAL A 207 13.51 5.32 -10.63
C VAL A 207 12.01 5.28 -10.89
N THR A 208 11.61 5.08 -12.15
CA THR A 208 10.19 4.96 -12.50
C THR A 208 9.55 3.74 -11.83
N ALA A 209 10.23 2.59 -11.81
CA ALA A 209 9.74 1.40 -11.13
C ALA A 209 9.64 1.61 -9.60
N GLY A 210 10.66 2.20 -8.97
CA GLY A 210 10.68 2.47 -7.52
C GLY A 210 9.59 3.46 -7.08
N VAL A 211 9.44 4.57 -7.79
CA VAL A 211 8.48 5.63 -7.44
C VAL A 211 7.04 5.26 -7.82
N VAL A 212 6.82 4.86 -9.07
CA VAL A 212 5.46 4.65 -9.60
C VAL A 212 4.93 3.28 -9.18
N ALA A 213 5.67 2.21 -9.47
CA ALA A 213 5.16 0.86 -9.26
C ALA A 213 5.22 0.44 -7.79
N MET A 214 6.36 0.67 -7.11
CA MET A 214 6.52 0.23 -5.72
C MET A 214 5.87 1.23 -4.76
N SER A 215 6.38 2.46 -4.70
CA SER A 215 5.98 3.42 -3.67
C SER A 215 4.54 3.93 -3.83
N SER A 216 4.15 4.34 -5.04
CA SER A 216 2.84 4.97 -5.24
C SER A 216 1.70 3.94 -5.25
N MET A 217 1.82 2.87 -6.03
CA MET A 217 0.71 1.92 -6.23
C MET A 217 0.52 0.94 -5.07
N CYS A 218 1.58 0.50 -4.40
CA CYS A 218 1.48 -0.48 -3.31
C CYS A 218 1.34 0.15 -1.91
N TYR A 219 1.74 1.41 -1.74
CA TYR A 219 1.76 2.07 -0.42
C TYR A 219 0.92 3.34 -0.37
N PHE A 220 1.30 4.42 -1.07
CA PHE A 220 0.65 5.73 -0.90
C PHE A 220 -0.81 5.76 -1.34
N ILE A 221 -1.13 5.23 -2.52
CA ILE A 221 -2.51 5.18 -3.04
C ILE A 221 -3.42 4.33 -2.14
N PRO A 222 -3.12 3.06 -1.83
CA PRO A 222 -4.02 2.25 -1.00
C PRO A 222 -4.17 2.79 0.42
N ALA A 223 -3.13 3.39 1.00
CA ALA A 223 -3.21 4.03 2.32
C ALA A 223 -4.07 5.30 2.30
N GLN A 224 -3.93 6.15 1.28
CA GLN A 224 -4.79 7.32 1.08
C GLN A 224 -6.25 6.87 0.94
N LEU A 225 -6.51 5.90 0.06
CA LEU A 225 -7.86 5.40 -0.19
C LEU A 225 -8.47 4.79 1.08
N LEU A 226 -7.69 4.11 1.92
CA LEU A 226 -8.17 3.63 3.22
C LEU A 226 -8.56 4.79 4.15
N THR A 227 -7.69 5.79 4.26
CA THR A 227 -7.89 6.97 5.12
C THR A 227 -9.13 7.75 4.69
N ASP A 228 -9.29 7.98 3.39
CA ASP A 228 -10.44 8.68 2.81
C ASP A 228 -11.74 7.94 3.14
N GLU A 229 -11.77 6.61 2.95
CA GLU A 229 -12.97 5.81 3.21
C GLU A 229 -13.32 5.76 4.70
N ALA A 230 -12.32 5.70 5.58
CA ALA A 230 -12.54 5.79 7.02
C ALA A 230 -13.10 7.17 7.44
N SER A 231 -12.64 8.26 6.81
CA SER A 231 -13.15 9.61 7.08
C SER A 231 -14.60 9.82 6.63
N ASN A 232 -15.03 9.08 5.60
CA ASN A 232 -16.41 9.13 5.08
C ASN A 232 -17.46 8.55 6.05
N VAL A 233 -17.05 7.90 7.14
CA VAL A 233 -17.98 7.36 8.16
C VAL A 233 -18.89 8.46 8.71
N CYS A 234 -18.33 9.62 9.06
CA CYS A 234 -19.09 10.77 9.56
C CYS A 234 -20.15 11.24 8.56
N GLU A 235 -19.77 11.42 7.29
CA GLU A 235 -20.65 11.93 6.25
C GLU A 235 -21.78 10.94 5.91
N ASN A 236 -21.47 9.63 5.90
CA ASN A 236 -22.45 8.59 5.67
C ASN A 236 -23.45 8.47 6.83
N ILE A 237 -23.00 8.62 8.08
CA ILE A 237 -23.89 8.70 9.24
C ILE A 237 -24.76 9.96 9.18
N TYR A 238 -24.18 11.11 8.86
CA TYR A 238 -24.94 12.36 8.73
C TYR A 238 -26.04 12.25 7.66
N SER A 239 -25.74 11.53 6.57
CA SER A 239 -26.67 11.26 5.47
C SER A 239 -27.67 10.12 5.75
N SER A 240 -27.48 9.35 6.83
CA SER A 240 -28.49 8.42 7.30
C SER A 240 -29.65 9.24 7.88
N LYS A 241 -30.91 8.90 7.62
CA LYS A 241 -32.09 9.70 8.02
C LYS A 241 -32.36 9.70 9.54
N TRP A 242 -31.31 9.84 10.36
CA TRP A 242 -31.31 9.76 11.82
C TRP A 242 -32.22 10.80 12.48
N TYR A 243 -32.43 11.94 11.82
CA TYR A 243 -33.32 13.00 12.31
C TYR A 243 -34.79 12.57 12.40
N ASN A 244 -35.20 11.52 11.68
CA ASN A 244 -36.54 10.94 11.80
C ASN A 244 -36.73 10.10 13.08
N HIS A 245 -35.63 9.66 13.70
CA HIS A 245 -35.60 8.75 14.85
C HIS A 245 -34.53 9.17 15.85
N MET A 246 -34.67 10.38 16.39
CA MET A 246 -33.68 11.02 17.25
C MET A 246 -33.39 10.21 18.53
N GLU A 247 -34.39 9.48 19.03
CA GLU A 247 -34.28 8.58 20.18
C GLU A 247 -33.32 7.40 19.94
N LEU A 248 -33.05 7.05 18.68
CA LEU A 248 -32.14 5.96 18.28
C LEU A 248 -30.77 6.46 17.80
N ALA A 249 -30.55 7.78 17.74
CA ALA A 249 -29.34 8.37 17.16
C ALA A 249 -28.12 8.38 18.10
N LYS A 250 -28.33 8.21 19.42
CA LYS A 250 -27.26 8.30 20.43
C LYS A 250 -26.02 7.42 20.13
N PRO A 251 -26.16 6.15 19.71
CA PRO A 251 -25.00 5.33 19.38
C PRO A 251 -24.23 5.82 18.14
N LEU A 252 -24.92 6.44 17.17
CA LEU A 252 -24.27 7.01 15.97
C LEU A 252 -23.38 8.20 16.32
N ILE A 253 -23.79 9.02 17.29
CA ILE A 253 -22.97 10.12 17.79
C ILE A 253 -21.65 9.61 18.37
N MET A 254 -21.67 8.46 19.05
CA MET A 254 -20.44 7.83 19.56
C MET A 254 -19.52 7.34 18.44
N ILE A 255 -20.09 6.79 17.35
CA ILE A 255 -19.30 6.41 16.17
C ILE A 255 -18.67 7.67 15.56
N VAL A 256 -19.45 8.73 15.33
CA VAL A 256 -18.95 10.01 14.78
C VAL A 256 -17.83 10.59 15.64
N ALA A 257 -18.01 10.63 16.96
CA ALA A 257 -17.00 11.11 17.89
C ALA A 257 -15.69 10.32 17.78
N ARG A 258 -15.76 9.00 17.56
CA ARG A 258 -14.60 8.11 17.43
C ARG A 258 -13.98 8.11 16.03
N SER A 259 -14.76 8.36 14.98
CA SER A 259 -14.24 8.45 13.60
C SER A 259 -13.48 9.75 13.33
N HIS A 260 -13.51 10.71 14.25
CA HIS A 260 -12.57 11.85 14.23
C HIS A 260 -11.13 11.44 14.55
N ASP A 261 -10.91 10.29 15.20
CA ASP A 261 -9.58 9.70 15.29
C ASP A 261 -9.21 9.19 13.88
N LEU A 262 -8.30 9.91 13.21
CA LEU A 262 -7.95 9.62 11.82
C LEU A 262 -7.29 8.24 11.70
N VAL A 263 -7.77 7.44 10.75
CA VAL A 263 -7.14 6.17 10.38
C VAL A 263 -5.90 6.46 9.56
N GLU A 264 -4.78 6.65 10.27
CA GLU A 264 -3.50 7.02 9.66
C GLU A 264 -2.48 5.88 9.81
N ILE A 265 -1.98 5.42 8.68
CA ILE A 265 -0.83 4.52 8.64
C ILE A 265 0.44 5.37 8.80
N LYS A 266 1.13 5.22 9.94
CA LYS A 266 2.29 6.04 10.32
C LYS A 266 3.58 5.22 10.37
N PRO A 267 4.36 5.18 9.27
CA PRO A 267 5.72 4.68 9.30
C PRO A 267 6.58 5.40 10.35
N CYS A 268 7.26 4.62 11.18
CA CYS A 268 8.03 5.04 12.36
C CYS A 268 7.31 5.97 13.36
N GLY A 269 6.00 6.20 13.23
CA GLY A 269 5.25 7.18 14.03
C GLY A 269 5.54 8.65 13.67
N ILE A 270 6.31 8.93 12.61
CA ILE A 270 6.78 10.29 12.28
C ILE A 270 6.02 10.87 11.09
N TRP A 271 5.78 10.05 10.06
CA TRP A 271 5.19 10.50 8.80
C TRP A 271 3.90 9.74 8.51
N GLU A 272 2.95 10.41 7.86
CA GLU A 272 1.72 9.79 7.39
C GLU A 272 1.89 9.27 5.96
N LEU A 273 1.45 8.03 5.75
CA LEU A 273 1.47 7.39 4.45
C LEU A 273 0.30 7.90 3.59
N ASN A 274 0.50 9.05 2.94
CA ASN A 274 -0.49 9.69 2.09
C ASN A 274 0.16 10.22 0.79
N LEU A 275 -0.66 10.61 -0.20
CA LEU A 275 -0.16 11.07 -1.50
C LEU A 275 0.67 12.36 -1.41
N LYS A 276 0.34 13.24 -0.45
CA LYS A 276 1.08 14.49 -0.20
C LYS A 276 2.51 14.21 0.26
N THR A 277 2.69 13.26 1.18
CA THR A 277 4.01 12.79 1.63
C THR A 277 4.76 12.17 0.47
N GLY A 278 4.11 11.31 -0.34
CA GLY A 278 4.73 10.70 -1.52
C GLY A 278 5.26 11.74 -2.52
N LEU A 279 4.46 12.75 -2.86
CA LEU A 279 4.90 13.83 -3.74
C LEU A 279 6.05 14.64 -3.15
N THR A 280 6.02 14.88 -1.84
CA THR A 280 7.09 15.59 -1.11
C THR A 280 8.41 14.80 -1.16
N VAL A 281 8.35 13.47 -1.02
CA VAL A 281 9.50 12.57 -1.14
C VAL A 281 10.10 12.64 -2.55
N VAL A 282 9.27 12.50 -3.59
CA VAL A 282 9.72 12.59 -5.00
C VAL A 282 10.34 13.95 -5.30
N LYS A 283 9.72 15.05 -4.84
CA LYS A 283 10.28 16.40 -5.01
C LYS A 283 11.63 16.55 -4.30
N SER A 284 11.75 16.02 -3.09
CA SER A 284 12.99 16.06 -2.31
C SER A 284 14.10 15.29 -3.00
N MET A 285 13.82 14.08 -3.47
CA MET A 285 14.75 13.23 -4.23
C MET A 285 15.36 13.97 -5.43
N VAL A 286 14.52 14.58 -6.28
CA VAL A 286 14.99 15.36 -7.45
C VAL A 286 15.78 16.60 -7.02
N SER A 287 15.35 17.27 -5.95
CA SER A 287 16.04 18.46 -5.42
C SER A 287 17.45 18.11 -4.91
N TYR A 288 17.58 17.03 -4.13
CA TYR A 288 18.88 16.55 -3.64
C TYR A 288 19.80 16.11 -4.78
N ALA A 289 19.27 15.37 -5.77
CA ALA A 289 20.07 14.98 -6.94
C ALA A 289 20.61 16.19 -7.72
N THR A 290 19.78 17.22 -7.89
CA THR A 290 20.18 18.47 -8.57
C THR A 290 21.21 19.24 -7.73
N PHE A 291 21.01 19.32 -6.41
CA PHE A 291 21.95 19.95 -5.49
C PHE A 291 23.33 19.28 -5.54
N LEU A 292 23.39 17.95 -5.49
CA LEU A 292 24.65 17.20 -5.58
C LEU A 292 25.41 17.53 -6.88
N LYS A 293 24.69 17.62 -8.01
CA LYS A 293 25.30 18.04 -9.28
C LYS A 293 25.87 19.46 -9.22
N THR A 294 25.12 20.41 -8.63
CA THR A 294 25.60 21.80 -8.54
C THR A 294 26.86 21.92 -7.68
N VAL A 295 26.94 21.17 -6.58
CA VAL A 295 28.12 21.16 -5.70
C VAL A 295 29.33 20.57 -6.41
N GLU A 296 29.16 19.45 -7.14
CA GLU A 296 30.24 18.85 -7.93
C GLU A 296 30.73 19.79 -9.04
N SER A 297 29.83 20.54 -9.68
CA SER A 297 30.22 21.51 -10.72
C SER A 297 30.92 22.77 -10.19
N ALA A 298 30.85 23.03 -8.88
CA ALA A 298 31.45 24.20 -8.24
C ALA A 298 32.86 23.93 -7.69
N THR A 299 33.30 22.67 -7.66
CA THR A 299 34.63 22.21 -7.27
C THR A 299 35.48 21.87 -8.48
#